data_AF-A0A559LTT7-F1
#
_entry.id   AF-A0A559LTT7-F1
#
_cell.length_a   1.000
_cell.length_b   1.000
_cell.length_c   1.000
_cell.angle_alpha   90.00
_cell.angle_beta   90.00
_cell.angle_gamma   90.00
#
_symmetry.space_group_name_H-M   'P 1'
#
loop_
_entity.id
_entity.type
_entity.pdbx_description
1 polymer ?
#
loop_
_entity_poly.entity_id
_entity_poly.type
_entity_poly.pdbx_seq_one_letter_code
_entity_poly.pdbx_strand_id
1 'polypeptide(L)'
;MVLDNLGDTKFFEGVKLYLQGHQFQCTESDDFCTAWEEVTGESIAASMRVSTKEHGFLVLRVAESRDASSKIYNSAHDVETVDMNTRELVLPPSGSLFKVDADHGSFFRTSYSHKLLTRLLEEASKGSLSLRDCIGLSCDLNALIAAGVNKIS
;
A
#
# COMPACT_ATOMS: atom_id res chain seq x y z
N MET A 1 0.72 6.66 -0.06
CA MET A 1 -0.72 6.74 0.34
C MET A 1 -1.39 8.10 0.13
N VAL A 2 -0.86 9.24 0.62
CA VAL A 2 -1.45 10.55 0.28
C VAL A 2 -0.70 11.19 -0.86
N LEU A 3 0.64 11.18 -0.80
CA LEU A 3 1.47 11.62 -1.92
C LEU A 3 1.23 10.77 -3.18
N ASP A 4 1.18 9.44 -3.05
CA ASP A 4 0.97 8.56 -4.21
C ASP A 4 -0.44 8.68 -4.82
N ASN A 5 -1.46 9.00 -4.00
CA ASN A 5 -2.83 9.19 -4.49
C ASN A 5 -3.07 10.60 -5.06
N LEU A 6 -2.44 11.62 -4.49
CA LEU A 6 -2.62 13.03 -4.89
C LEU A 6 -1.65 13.48 -5.98
N GLY A 7 -0.48 12.84 -6.05
CA GLY A 7 0.68 13.32 -6.78
C GLY A 7 1.37 14.49 -6.09
N ASP A 8 2.66 14.69 -6.42
CA ASP A 8 3.52 15.71 -5.80
C ASP A 8 2.89 17.11 -5.82
N THR A 9 2.29 17.51 -6.95
CA THR A 9 1.74 18.86 -7.14
C THR A 9 0.61 19.16 -6.16
N LYS A 10 -0.43 18.31 -6.11
CA LYS A 10 -1.58 18.53 -5.24
C LYS A 10 -1.21 18.39 -3.76
N PHE A 11 -0.27 17.50 -3.45
CA PHE A 11 0.26 17.36 -2.11
C PHE A 11 0.88 18.67 -1.62
N PHE A 12 1.82 19.24 -2.40
CA PHE A 12 2.49 20.49 -2.02
C PHE A 12 1.54 21.69 -2.04
N GLU A 13 0.57 21.74 -2.95
CA GLU A 13 -0.45 22.79 -2.94
C GLU A 13 -1.27 22.78 -1.66
N GLY A 14 -1.73 21.62 -1.19
CA GLY A 14 -2.48 21.58 0.08
C GLY A 14 -1.63 21.83 1.32
N VAL A 15 -0.35 21.40 1.32
CA VAL A 15 0.59 21.80 2.39
C VAL A 15 0.76 23.32 2.43
N LYS A 16 0.91 23.95 1.27
CA LYS A 16 1.04 25.40 1.17
C LYS A 16 -0.24 26.11 1.65
N LEU A 17 -1.40 25.62 1.25
CA LEU A 17 -2.70 26.16 1.63
C LEU A 17 -2.92 26.05 3.15
N TYR A 18 -2.64 24.88 3.73
CA TYR A 18 -2.69 24.66 5.17
C TYR A 18 -1.79 25.63 5.95
N LEU A 19 -0.52 25.75 5.54
CA LEU A 19 0.46 26.62 6.21
C LEU A 19 0.10 28.10 6.09
N GLN A 20 -0.48 28.53 4.97
CA GLN A 20 -0.95 29.91 4.79
C GLN A 20 -2.19 30.23 5.63
N GLY A 21 -3.11 29.27 5.79
CA GLY A 21 -4.34 29.45 6.58
C GLY A 21 -4.12 29.41 8.09
N HIS A 22 -3.13 28.65 8.56
CA HIS A 22 -2.96 28.36 10.00
C HIS A 22 -1.61 28.82 10.56
N GLN A 23 -0.94 29.73 9.86
CA GLN A 23 0.33 30.29 10.31
C GLN A 23 0.17 30.91 11.71
N PHE A 24 1.01 30.47 12.65
CA PHE A 24 1.05 30.94 14.05
C PHE A 24 -0.17 30.57 14.93
N GLN A 25 -0.98 29.59 14.52
CA GLN A 25 -2.09 29.06 15.32
C GLN A 25 -1.90 27.58 15.68
N CYS A 26 -2.62 27.10 16.70
CA CYS A 26 -2.74 25.67 16.99
C CYS A 26 -3.84 25.08 16.12
N THR A 27 -3.58 23.92 15.54
CA THR A 27 -4.51 23.21 14.65
C THR A 27 -4.89 21.85 15.23
N GLU A 28 -6.04 21.35 14.81
CA GLU A 28 -6.47 19.98 15.06
C GLU A 28 -6.10 19.08 13.87
N SER A 29 -6.12 17.76 14.08
CA SER A 29 -5.78 16.79 13.03
C SER A 29 -6.68 16.87 11.79
N ASP A 30 -7.89 17.41 11.94
CA ASP A 30 -8.87 17.54 10.86
C ASP A 30 -8.63 18.79 9.98
N ASP A 31 -7.98 19.84 10.50
CA ASP A 31 -7.66 21.07 9.74
C ASP A 31 -6.69 20.77 8.59
N PHE A 32 -5.78 19.83 8.81
CA PHE A 32 -4.83 19.38 7.79
C PHE A 32 -5.51 18.59 6.66
N CYS A 33 -6.51 17.76 7.00
CA CYS A 33 -7.28 17.03 6.02
C CYS A 33 -8.10 17.99 5.14
N THR A 34 -8.75 18.98 5.78
CA THR A 34 -9.59 19.98 5.12
C THR A 34 -8.83 20.74 4.01
N ALA A 35 -7.58 21.14 4.29
CA ALA A 35 -6.75 21.83 3.30
C ALA A 35 -6.44 20.97 2.05
N TRP A 36 -6.32 19.65 2.20
CA TRP A 36 -6.18 18.75 1.04
C TRP A 36 -7.51 18.44 0.37
N GLU A 37 -8.62 18.33 1.10
CA GLU A 37 -9.95 18.20 0.49
C GLU A 37 -10.29 19.42 -0.39
N GLU A 38 -9.89 20.63 0.03
CA GLU A 38 -10.07 21.86 -0.77
C GLU A 38 -9.29 21.85 -2.09
N VAL A 39 -8.08 21.28 -2.09
CA VAL A 39 -7.23 21.20 -3.30
C VAL A 39 -7.68 20.07 -4.23
N THR A 40 -8.25 19.01 -3.68
CA THR A 40 -8.44 17.74 -4.41
C THR A 40 -9.91 17.49 -4.77
N GLY A 41 -10.86 18.04 -4.02
CA GLY A 41 -12.29 17.81 -4.16
C GLY A 41 -12.76 16.43 -3.67
N GLU A 42 -11.87 15.61 -3.11
CA GLU A 42 -12.14 14.25 -2.64
C GLU A 42 -12.07 14.19 -1.12
N SER A 43 -12.85 13.29 -0.48
CA SER A 43 -12.83 13.16 0.98
C SER A 43 -11.64 12.33 1.45
N ILE A 44 -10.53 13.01 1.73
CA ILE A 44 -9.28 12.42 2.25
C ILE A 44 -9.40 12.14 3.75
N ALA A 45 -10.24 12.89 4.46
CA ALA A 45 -10.42 12.74 5.90
C ALA A 45 -10.90 11.34 6.29
N ALA A 46 -11.76 10.71 5.47
CA ALA A 46 -12.25 9.35 5.73
C ALA A 46 -11.12 8.31 5.74
N SER A 47 -10.22 8.38 4.75
CA SER A 47 -9.06 7.50 4.63
C SER A 47 -8.04 7.74 5.74
N MET A 48 -7.78 9.01 6.09
CA MET A 48 -6.85 9.36 7.18
C MET A 48 -7.37 8.93 8.55
N ARG A 49 -8.68 9.05 8.79
CA ARG A 49 -9.31 8.70 10.07
C ARG A 49 -9.24 7.20 10.37
N VAL A 50 -9.23 6.34 9.35
CA VAL A 50 -8.99 4.90 9.52
C VAL A 50 -7.57 4.65 10.03
N SER A 51 -6.58 5.34 9.47
CA SER A 51 -5.17 5.18 9.81
C SER A 51 -4.76 5.84 11.13
N THR A 52 -5.49 6.85 11.61
CA THR A 52 -5.18 7.56 12.87
C THR A 52 -5.91 7.05 14.11
N LYS A 53 -7.01 6.29 13.96
CA LYS A 53 -7.81 5.80 15.11
C LYS A 53 -7.36 4.47 15.69
N GLU A 54 -6.85 3.55 14.88
CA GLU A 54 -6.49 2.21 15.36
C GLU A 54 -4.99 2.13 15.67
N HIS A 55 -4.67 1.82 16.93
CA HIS A 55 -3.28 1.56 17.33
C HIS A 55 -2.87 0.20 16.77
N GLY A 56 -1.93 0.18 15.81
CA GLY A 56 -1.45 -1.04 15.17
C GLY A 56 -1.12 -0.83 13.70
N PHE A 57 -1.04 -1.92 12.94
CA PHE A 57 -0.92 -1.89 11.49
C PHE A 57 -2.00 -2.76 10.87
N LEU A 58 -2.59 -2.28 9.78
CA LEU A 58 -3.52 -3.06 8.98
C LEU A 58 -2.76 -4.18 8.25
N VAL A 59 -3.35 -5.36 8.16
CA VAL A 59 -2.77 -6.50 7.44
C VAL A 59 -3.68 -6.90 6.29
N LEU A 60 -3.17 -6.83 5.07
CA LEU A 60 -3.80 -7.40 3.89
C LEU A 60 -3.30 -8.81 3.67
N ARG A 61 -4.21 -9.79 3.70
CA ARG A 61 -3.89 -11.17 3.32
C ARG A 61 -4.02 -11.33 1.82
N VAL A 62 -2.96 -11.84 1.19
CA VAL A 62 -2.88 -12.00 -0.26
C VAL A 62 -2.66 -13.47 -0.60
N ALA A 63 -3.56 -14.04 -1.38
CA ALA A 63 -3.49 -15.42 -1.82
C ALA A 63 -3.97 -15.57 -3.27
N GLU A 64 -3.37 -16.52 -4.00
CA GLU A 64 -3.83 -16.94 -5.32
C GLU A 64 -4.93 -18.01 -5.16
N SER A 65 -6.09 -17.80 -5.78
CA SER A 65 -7.07 -18.88 -5.98
C SER A 65 -6.61 -19.76 -7.16
N ARG A 66 -6.55 -21.08 -6.97
CA ARG A 66 -6.07 -22.01 -8.02
C ARG A 66 -7.15 -22.13 -9.09
N ASP A 67 -6.88 -21.58 -10.28
CA ASP A 67 -7.19 -22.19 -11.58
C ASP A 67 -6.71 -21.31 -12.74
N ALA A 68 -5.52 -21.63 -13.27
CA ALA A 68 -5.12 -21.55 -14.68
C ALA A 68 -3.58 -21.57 -14.78
N SER A 69 -3.04 -22.70 -15.23
CA SER A 69 -1.71 -22.73 -15.80
C SER A 69 -1.73 -22.02 -17.15
N SER A 70 -1.13 -20.85 -17.22
CA SER A 70 -0.75 -20.24 -18.50
C SER A 70 0.63 -19.63 -18.35
N LYS A 71 1.62 -20.32 -18.93
CA LYS A 71 2.93 -19.74 -19.22
C LYS A 71 2.75 -18.64 -20.25
N ILE A 72 2.94 -17.38 -19.87
CA ILE A 72 3.16 -16.27 -20.80
C ILE A 72 4.24 -15.38 -20.18
N TYR A 73 5.31 -15.15 -20.95
CA TYR A 73 6.29 -14.11 -20.67
C TYR A 73 5.74 -12.77 -21.13
N ASN A 74 5.75 -11.76 -20.27
CA ASN A 74 5.79 -10.37 -20.70
C ASN A 74 6.56 -9.55 -19.66
N SER A 75 7.56 -8.84 -20.15
CA SER A 75 8.27 -7.77 -19.47
C SER A 75 7.41 -6.51 -19.48
N ALA A 76 6.79 -6.17 -18.36
CA ALA A 76 6.39 -4.80 -18.07
C ALA A 76 6.19 -4.67 -16.56
N HIS A 77 6.89 -3.72 -15.95
CA HIS A 77 6.62 -3.24 -14.61
C HIS A 77 5.35 -2.36 -14.63
N ASP A 78 4.21 -2.95 -14.99
CA ASP A 78 2.94 -2.22 -14.97
C ASP A 78 2.37 -2.25 -13.56
N VAL A 79 2.30 -1.07 -12.94
CA VAL A 79 1.68 -0.87 -11.63
C VAL A 79 0.21 -0.49 -11.87
N GLU A 80 -0.70 -1.36 -11.44
CA GLU A 80 -2.14 -1.07 -11.44
C GLU A 80 -2.58 -0.56 -10.06
N THR A 81 -3.42 0.48 -10.05
CA THR A 81 -4.05 1.00 -8.84
C THR A 81 -5.48 0.52 -8.77
N VAL A 82 -5.89 -0.05 -7.63
CA VAL A 82 -7.26 -0.54 -7.40
C VAL A 82 -7.72 -0.12 -6.01
N ASP A 83 -8.90 0.51 -5.95
CA ASP A 83 -9.52 0.89 -4.69
C ASP A 83 -10.19 -0.31 -4.02
N MET A 84 -9.73 -0.64 -2.80
CA MET A 84 -10.32 -1.69 -1.98
C MET A 84 -11.38 -1.09 -1.04
N ASN A 85 -12.63 -1.01 -1.51
CA ASN A 85 -13.76 -0.48 -0.75
C ASN A 85 -14.52 -1.55 0.08
N THR A 86 -14.14 -2.83 -0.06
CA THR A 86 -14.71 -3.98 0.65
C THR A 86 -13.63 -4.73 1.43
N ARG A 87 -14.06 -5.58 2.38
CA ARG A 87 -13.14 -6.42 3.19
C ARG A 87 -12.37 -7.45 2.36
N GLU A 88 -12.93 -7.85 1.23
CA GLU A 88 -12.33 -8.79 0.30
C GLU A 88 -12.41 -8.20 -1.11
N LEU A 89 -11.32 -8.32 -1.86
CA LEU A 89 -11.21 -7.88 -3.24
C LEU A 89 -10.64 -9.05 -4.04
N VAL A 90 -11.37 -9.46 -5.08
CA VAL A 90 -10.93 -10.52 -5.99
C VAL A 90 -10.54 -9.87 -7.30
N LEU A 91 -9.26 -9.96 -7.64
CA LEU A 91 -8.74 -9.50 -8.91
C LEU A 91 -8.89 -10.61 -9.97
N PRO A 92 -9.07 -10.25 -11.26
CA PRO A 92 -9.06 -11.23 -12.34
C PRO A 92 -7.74 -12.01 -12.35
N PRO A 93 -7.75 -13.28 -12.79
CA PRO A 93 -6.56 -14.11 -12.79
C PRO A 93 -5.49 -13.48 -13.69
N SER A 94 -4.39 -13.02 -13.08
CA SER A 94 -3.19 -12.66 -13.79
C SER A 94 -2.36 -13.93 -14.00
N GLY A 95 -1.99 -14.22 -15.25
CA GLY A 95 -1.13 -15.37 -15.57
C GLY A 95 0.31 -15.23 -15.08
N SER A 96 0.69 -14.07 -14.52
CA SER A 96 2.03 -13.74 -14.05
C SER A 96 2.09 -13.61 -12.52
N LEU A 97 3.31 -13.66 -11.98
CA LEU A 97 3.56 -13.32 -10.59
C LEU A 97 3.23 -11.84 -10.36
N PHE A 98 2.50 -11.54 -9.29
CA PHE A 98 2.17 -10.17 -8.91
C PHE A 98 2.63 -9.89 -7.48
N LYS A 99 2.82 -8.60 -7.19
CA LYS A 99 3.09 -8.07 -5.86
C LYS A 99 2.09 -6.95 -5.57
N VAL A 100 1.52 -6.95 -4.37
CA VAL A 100 0.71 -5.85 -3.83
C VAL A 100 1.63 -4.86 -3.11
N ASP A 101 1.29 -3.57 -3.20
CA ASP A 101 2.05 -2.46 -2.60
C ASP A 101 3.44 -2.30 -3.24
N ALA A 102 3.43 -1.91 -4.52
CA ALA A 102 4.62 -1.55 -5.27
C ALA A 102 5.38 -0.47 -4.53
N ASP A 103 6.69 -0.68 -4.38
CA ASP A 103 7.59 0.19 -3.62
C ASP A 103 7.17 0.40 -2.15
N HIS A 104 6.27 -0.40 -1.59
CA HIS A 104 5.87 -0.31 -0.18
C HIS A 104 5.53 1.12 0.28
N GLY A 105 4.73 1.84 -0.52
CA GLY A 105 4.30 3.22 -0.26
C GLY A 105 3.04 3.33 0.62
N SER A 106 2.47 2.21 1.03
CA SER A 106 1.22 2.14 1.78
C SER A 106 1.44 2.02 3.29
N PHE A 107 0.36 2.20 4.07
CA PHE A 107 0.36 2.13 5.54
C PHE A 107 -0.12 0.77 6.09
N PHE A 108 -0.36 -0.19 5.20
CA PHE A 108 -0.72 -1.56 5.57
C PHE A 108 0.46 -2.49 5.32
N ARG A 109 0.42 -3.67 5.94
CA ARG A 109 1.36 -4.76 5.71
C ARG A 109 0.73 -5.83 4.86
N THR A 110 1.54 -6.48 4.05
CA THR A 110 1.11 -7.57 3.16
C THR A 110 1.52 -8.93 3.73
N SER A 111 0.52 -9.78 4.00
CA SER A 111 0.69 -11.17 4.42
C SER A 111 0.36 -12.09 3.25
N TYR A 112 1.40 -12.53 2.53
CA TYR A 112 1.26 -13.44 1.41
C TYR A 112 1.13 -14.90 1.87
N SER A 113 0.34 -15.69 1.14
CA SER A 113 0.38 -17.16 1.28
C SER A 113 1.80 -17.70 1.06
N HIS A 114 2.16 -18.79 1.75
CA HIS A 114 3.52 -19.35 1.67
C HIS A 114 4.00 -19.56 0.22
N LYS A 115 3.16 -20.16 -0.64
CA LYS A 115 3.50 -20.42 -2.04
C LYS A 115 3.83 -19.13 -2.81
N LEU A 116 3.04 -18.08 -2.61
CA LEU A 116 3.25 -16.80 -3.29
C LEU A 116 4.48 -16.07 -2.75
N LEU A 117 4.66 -16.08 -1.42
CA LEU A 117 5.84 -15.50 -0.78
C LEU A 117 7.13 -16.16 -1.25
N THR A 118 7.18 -17.50 -1.36
CA THR A 118 8.36 -18.21 -1.87
C THR A 118 8.71 -17.74 -3.29
N ARG A 119 7.73 -17.62 -4.19
CA ARG A 119 7.95 -17.14 -5.55
C ARG A 119 8.44 -15.69 -5.59
N LEU A 120 7.89 -14.81 -4.74
CA LEU A 120 8.35 -13.43 -4.61
C LEU A 120 9.81 -13.35 -4.13
N LEU A 121 10.20 -14.19 -3.17
CA LEU A 121 11.58 -14.25 -2.68
C LEU A 121 12.56 -14.79 -3.75
N GLU A 122 12.12 -15.75 -4.58
CA GLU A 122 12.90 -16.21 -5.72
C GLU A 122 13.14 -15.09 -6.74
N GLU A 123 12.13 -14.30 -7.09
CA GLU A 123 12.30 -13.15 -7.99
C GLU A 123 13.13 -12.03 -7.35
N ALA A 124 13.00 -11.80 -6.04
CA ALA A 124 13.86 -10.89 -5.29
C ALA A 124 15.34 -11.31 -5.41
N SER A 125 15.62 -12.61 -5.31
CA SER A 125 16.98 -13.15 -5.41
C SER A 125 17.61 -12.98 -6.80
N LYS A 126 16.76 -12.89 -7.85
CA LYS A 126 17.16 -12.65 -9.24
C LYS A 126 17.33 -11.17 -9.57
N GLY A 127 17.02 -10.27 -8.64
CA GLY A 127 17.04 -8.82 -8.87
C GLY A 127 15.84 -8.30 -9.68
N SER A 128 14.74 -9.06 -9.75
CA SER A 128 13.55 -8.71 -10.51
C SER A 128 12.54 -7.85 -9.72
N LEU A 129 12.81 -7.58 -8.44
CA LEU A 129 12.08 -6.64 -7.60
C LEU A 129 12.92 -5.41 -7.29
N SER A 130 12.26 -4.27 -7.03
CA SER A 130 12.97 -3.06 -6.60
C SER A 130 13.65 -3.25 -5.24
N LEU A 131 14.70 -2.47 -4.95
CA LEU A 131 15.34 -2.50 -3.63
C LEU A 131 14.33 -2.19 -2.51
N ARG A 132 13.44 -1.24 -2.76
CA ARG A 132 12.40 -0.82 -1.83
C ARG A 132 11.38 -1.94 -1.61
N ASP A 133 11.02 -2.65 -2.67
CA ASP A 133 10.18 -3.84 -2.59
C ASP A 133 10.78 -4.95 -1.73
N CYS A 134 12.08 -5.20 -1.88
CA CYS A 134 12.80 -6.22 -1.12
C CYS A 134 12.89 -5.85 0.37
N ILE A 135 13.24 -4.60 0.69
CA ILE A 135 13.28 -4.10 2.07
C ILE A 135 11.89 -4.20 2.69
N GLY A 136 10.88 -3.76 1.94
CA GLY A 136 9.49 -3.80 2.33
C GLY A 136 9.01 -5.19 2.72
N LEU A 137 9.18 -6.17 1.82
CA LEU A 137 8.79 -7.56 2.07
C LEU A 137 9.47 -8.15 3.32
N SER A 138 10.74 -7.79 3.55
CA SER A 138 11.48 -8.20 4.76
C SER A 138 10.92 -7.56 6.03
N CYS A 139 10.62 -6.26 5.99
CA CYS A 139 10.02 -5.53 7.10
C CYS A 139 8.63 -6.10 7.46
N ASP A 140 7.80 -6.39 6.46
CA ASP A 140 6.48 -6.99 6.64
C ASP A 140 6.57 -8.38 7.23
N LEU A 141 7.46 -9.23 6.70
CA LEU A 141 7.67 -10.57 7.23
C LEU A 141 8.06 -10.54 8.72
N ASN A 142 9.03 -9.71 9.09
CA ASN A 142 9.49 -9.57 10.47
C ASN A 142 8.37 -9.08 11.41
N ALA A 143 7.63 -8.06 10.99
CA ALA A 143 6.53 -7.52 11.79
C ALA A 143 5.38 -8.52 11.95
N LEU A 144 5.04 -9.26 10.90
CA LEU A 144 4.00 -10.28 10.92
C LEU A 144 4.38 -11.50 11.76
N ILE A 145 5.67 -11.88 11.78
CA ILE A 145 6.19 -12.91 12.69
C ILE A 145 6.12 -12.42 14.13
N ALA A 146 6.59 -11.20 14.42
CA ALA A 146 6.55 -10.62 15.76
C ALA A 146 5.12 -10.48 16.31
N ALA A 147 4.16 -10.17 15.43
CA ALA A 147 2.75 -10.10 15.77
C ALA A 147 2.05 -11.48 15.84
N GLY A 148 2.74 -12.58 15.55
CA GLY A 148 2.18 -13.93 15.55
C GLY A 148 1.18 -14.21 14.41
N VAL A 149 1.12 -13.35 13.40
CA VAL A 149 0.23 -13.47 12.23
C VAL A 149 0.75 -14.53 11.26
N ASN A 150 2.07 -14.54 11.02
CA ASN A 150 2.74 -15.59 10.26
C ASN A 150 3.43 -16.55 11.23
N LYS A 151 3.17 -17.86 11.11
CA LYS A 151 3.93 -18.90 11.81
C LYS A 151 4.99 -19.46 10.87
N ILE A 152 6.25 -19.42 11.30
CA ILE A 152 7.34 -20.16 10.65
C ILE A 152 7.25 -21.58 11.23
N SER A 153 6.72 -22.53 10.46
CA SER A 153 6.75 -23.96 10.80
C SER A 153 7.77 -24.68 9.94
#